data_AF-A0A3P6P0R1-F1
#
_entry.id   AF-A0A3P6P0R1-F1
#
_cell.length_a   1.000
_cell.length_b   1.000
_cell.length_c   1.000
_cell.angle_alpha   90.00
_cell.angle_beta   90.00
_cell.angle_gamma   90.00
#
_symmetry.space_group_name_H-M   'P 1'
#
loop_
_entity.id
_entity.type
_entity.pdbx_description
1 polymer ?
#
loop_
_entity_poly.entity_id
_entity_poly.type
_entity_poly.pdbx_seq_one_letter_code
_entity_poly.pdbx_strand_id
1 'polypeptide(L)'
;VLFCHPAILGDEFTGSYSEVDSAIEQHLLGETTNNPSEATTLLLIRAIEYSQLPTDAAAAAEEPEIDVRAKRRQNFMKILSNVISHPENDVYRRLRVSNRFVADLLAVKYAEDFFKVCGFVRTSLPLAQKPSNVETAPPETDEGSGPVEPVTEDFLILPASSMEGLTHLKSMLELLETAQPIVPLVFRDTTVLQVGILKRSPYIFI
;
A
#
# COMPACT_ATOMS: atom_id res chain seq x y z
N VAL A 1 24.31 -3.50 -14.94
CA VAL A 1 23.65 -4.73 -14.43
C VAL A 1 22.23 -4.70 -14.97
N LEU A 2 21.75 -5.80 -15.54
CA LEU A 2 20.37 -5.93 -16.00
C LEU A 2 19.50 -6.53 -14.89
N PHE A 3 18.23 -6.18 -14.92
CA PHE A 3 17.21 -6.67 -14.00
C PHE A 3 16.06 -7.31 -14.77
N CYS A 4 15.26 -8.12 -14.08
CA CYS A 4 14.05 -8.78 -14.59
C CYS A 4 13.03 -9.01 -13.47
N HIS A 5 11.82 -9.45 -13.83
CA HIS A 5 10.85 -9.98 -12.87
C HIS A 5 9.94 -11.03 -13.54
N PRO A 6 10.44 -12.26 -13.78
CA PRO A 6 9.79 -13.23 -14.67
C PRO A 6 8.38 -13.62 -14.24
N ALA A 7 8.11 -13.67 -12.94
CA ALA A 7 6.78 -13.98 -12.42
C ALA A 7 5.69 -12.95 -12.77
N ILE A 8 6.08 -11.72 -13.17
CA ILE A 8 5.13 -10.63 -13.50
C ILE A 8 5.29 -10.20 -14.95
N LEU A 9 6.54 -10.03 -15.41
CA LEU A 9 6.86 -9.49 -16.73
C LEU A 9 7.20 -10.57 -17.77
N GLY A 10 7.24 -11.84 -17.38
CA GLY A 10 7.73 -12.93 -18.21
C GLY A 10 9.26 -12.96 -18.33
N ASP A 11 9.77 -14.05 -18.89
CA ASP A 11 11.22 -14.33 -18.97
C ASP A 11 11.97 -13.42 -19.97
N GLU A 12 11.26 -12.82 -20.91
CA GLU A 12 11.86 -12.06 -22.01
C GLU A 12 12.15 -10.59 -21.67
N PHE A 13 11.52 -10.04 -20.62
CA PHE A 13 11.69 -8.63 -20.27
C PHE A 13 12.90 -8.41 -19.36
N THR A 14 13.92 -7.73 -19.88
CA THR A 14 15.09 -7.29 -19.12
C THR A 14 15.39 -5.81 -19.36
N GLY A 15 15.92 -5.12 -18.36
CA GLY A 15 16.23 -3.69 -18.46
C GLY A 15 17.07 -3.16 -17.30
N SER A 16 17.21 -1.85 -17.20
CA SER A 16 17.70 -1.19 -15.99
C SER A 16 16.75 -1.41 -14.81
N TYR A 17 17.22 -1.17 -13.59
CA TYR A 17 16.39 -1.29 -12.40
C TYR A 17 15.10 -0.47 -12.55
N SER A 18 15.21 0.82 -12.89
CA SER A 18 14.06 1.73 -13.03
C SER A 18 13.09 1.35 -14.14
N GLU A 19 13.58 0.80 -15.26
CA GLU A 19 12.71 0.34 -16.36
C GLU A 19 11.87 -0.86 -15.93
N VAL A 20 12.52 -1.86 -15.29
CA VAL A 20 11.83 -3.04 -14.76
C VAL A 20 10.88 -2.65 -13.62
N ASP A 21 11.32 -1.74 -12.75
CA ASP A 21 10.53 -1.20 -11.65
C ASP A 21 9.23 -0.55 -12.14
N SER A 22 9.35 0.30 -13.17
CA SER A 22 8.20 0.96 -13.80
C SER A 22 7.32 -0.04 -14.54
N ALA A 23 7.91 -1.02 -15.24
CA ALA A 23 7.17 -2.04 -15.96
C ALA A 23 6.33 -2.94 -15.02
N ILE A 24 6.89 -3.34 -13.87
CA ILE A 24 6.14 -4.07 -12.82
C ILE A 24 4.92 -3.25 -12.40
N GLU A 25 5.13 -1.97 -12.07
CA GLU A 25 4.04 -1.11 -11.62
C GLU A 25 2.95 -0.94 -12.70
N GLN A 26 3.34 -0.69 -13.95
CA GLN A 26 2.38 -0.56 -15.06
C GLN A 26 1.62 -1.86 -15.34
N HIS A 27 2.28 -3.01 -15.24
CA HIS A 27 1.63 -4.30 -15.39
C HIS A 27 0.56 -4.51 -14.31
N LEU A 28 0.91 -4.29 -13.04
CA LEU A 28 -0.05 -4.41 -11.93
C LEU A 28 -1.19 -3.39 -12.04
N LEU A 29 -0.92 -2.15 -12.48
CA LEU A 29 -1.97 -1.17 -12.76
C LEU A 29 -2.92 -1.66 -13.86
N GLY A 30 -2.42 -2.29 -14.92
CA GLY A 30 -3.25 -2.90 -15.96
C GLY A 30 -4.17 -4.00 -15.41
N GLU A 31 -3.66 -4.84 -14.52
CA GLU A 31 -4.41 -5.93 -13.91
C GLU A 31 -5.51 -5.47 -12.94
N THR A 32 -5.50 -4.21 -12.49
CA THR A 32 -6.59 -3.68 -11.65
C THR A 32 -7.97 -3.73 -12.34
N THR A 33 -8.01 -3.85 -13.67
CA THR A 33 -9.26 -4.00 -14.42
C THR A 33 -9.84 -5.41 -14.30
N ASN A 34 -8.98 -6.43 -14.27
CA ASN A 34 -9.39 -7.85 -14.27
C ASN A 34 -9.50 -8.41 -12.85
N ASN A 35 -8.52 -8.08 -12.01
CA ASN A 35 -8.43 -8.51 -10.63
C ASN A 35 -8.05 -7.32 -9.74
N PRO A 36 -9.00 -6.37 -9.51
CA PRO A 36 -8.74 -5.13 -8.79
C PRO A 36 -8.14 -5.37 -7.41
N SER A 37 -8.68 -6.35 -6.69
CA SER A 37 -8.33 -6.58 -5.30
C SER A 37 -6.92 -7.11 -5.12
N GLU A 38 -6.55 -8.15 -5.85
CA GLU A 38 -5.20 -8.71 -5.79
C GLU A 38 -4.18 -7.69 -6.32
N ALA A 39 -4.42 -7.13 -7.51
CA ALA A 39 -3.50 -6.19 -8.13
C ALA A 39 -3.25 -4.95 -7.26
N THR A 40 -4.30 -4.34 -6.69
CA THR A 40 -4.15 -3.21 -5.77
C THR A 40 -3.43 -3.60 -4.47
N THR A 41 -3.62 -4.81 -3.96
CA THR A 41 -2.86 -5.30 -2.79
C THR A 41 -1.38 -5.45 -3.10
N LEU A 42 -1.04 -6.01 -4.25
CA LEU A 42 0.35 -6.14 -4.70
C LEU A 42 1.01 -4.77 -4.93
N LEU A 43 0.26 -3.81 -5.50
CA LEU A 43 0.69 -2.41 -5.62
C LEU A 43 0.94 -1.75 -4.26
N LEU A 44 0.08 -2.00 -3.26
CA LEU A 44 0.28 -1.50 -1.90
C LEU A 44 1.53 -2.13 -1.26
N ILE A 45 1.69 -3.45 -1.33
CA ILE A 45 2.88 -4.15 -0.80
C ILE A 45 4.15 -3.55 -1.39
N ARG A 46 4.15 -3.36 -2.71
CA ARG A 46 5.24 -2.70 -3.42
C ARG A 46 5.48 -1.28 -2.90
N ALA A 47 4.45 -0.45 -2.74
CA ALA A 47 4.57 0.89 -2.18
C ALA A 47 5.09 0.93 -0.72
N ILE A 48 4.77 -0.09 0.08
CA ILE A 48 5.34 -0.24 1.43
C ILE A 48 6.85 -0.50 1.35
N GLU A 49 7.34 -1.24 0.36
CA GLU A 49 8.79 -1.46 0.21
C GLU A 49 9.58 -0.18 -0.12
N TYR A 50 8.94 0.82 -0.73
CA TYR A 50 9.53 2.14 -1.00
C TYR A 50 9.18 3.20 0.05
N SER A 51 8.47 2.81 1.12
CA SER A 51 8.10 3.72 2.18
C SER A 51 9.32 4.31 2.88
N GLN A 52 9.38 5.64 2.93
CA GLN A 52 10.35 6.38 3.74
C GLN A 52 9.77 6.72 5.11
N LEU A 53 10.66 7.04 6.05
CA LEU A 53 10.31 7.57 7.38
C LEU A 53 9.40 8.80 7.26
N PRO A 54 8.39 8.95 8.14
CA PRO A 54 7.59 10.18 8.20
C PRO A 54 8.50 11.39 8.42
N THR A 55 8.28 12.47 7.68
CA THR A 55 9.15 13.65 7.64
C THR A 55 9.17 14.46 8.94
N ASP A 56 8.35 14.10 9.95
CA ASP A 56 8.35 14.72 11.28
C ASP A 56 9.62 14.36 12.06
N ALA A 57 10.64 15.17 11.83
CA ALA A 57 12.03 15.06 12.26
C ALA A 57 12.29 15.08 13.79
N ALA A 58 11.27 15.00 14.64
CA ALA A 58 11.45 14.94 16.10
C ALA A 58 11.58 13.50 16.64
N ALA A 59 11.12 12.49 15.89
CA ALA A 59 11.21 11.07 16.27
C ALA A 59 12.02 10.22 15.27
N ALA A 60 12.48 10.81 14.17
CA ALA A 60 13.17 10.14 13.06
C ALA A 60 14.61 9.68 13.37
N ALA A 61 15.08 9.86 14.60
CA ALA A 61 16.48 9.61 14.95
C ALA A 61 16.80 8.16 15.38
N GLU A 62 15.80 7.28 15.60
CA GLU A 62 16.08 5.96 16.22
C GLU A 62 15.41 4.73 15.58
N GLU A 63 14.36 4.84 14.75
CA GLU A 63 13.75 3.65 14.12
C GLU A 63 14.44 3.31 12.77
N PRO A 64 14.98 2.10 12.59
CA PRO A 64 15.54 1.67 11.29
C PRO A 64 14.43 1.54 10.25
N GLU A 65 14.69 1.90 8.99
CA GLU A 65 13.67 1.89 7.91
C GLU A 65 12.95 0.54 7.73
N ILE A 66 13.65 -0.58 7.96
CA ILE A 66 13.08 -1.93 7.89
C ILE A 66 11.94 -2.09 8.89
N ASP A 67 12.07 -1.50 10.08
CA ASP A 67 11.06 -1.52 11.12
C ASP A 67 9.84 -0.69 10.72
N VAL A 68 10.06 0.46 10.05
CA VAL A 68 8.96 1.29 9.52
C VAL A 68 8.11 0.55 8.48
N ARG A 69 8.76 -0.14 7.53
CA ARG A 69 8.05 -0.90 6.47
C ARG A 69 7.28 -2.07 7.05
N ALA A 70 7.92 -2.83 7.94
CA ALA A 70 7.28 -3.95 8.65
C ALA A 70 6.09 -3.48 9.49
N LYS A 71 6.25 -2.37 10.23
CA LYS A 71 5.20 -1.74 11.04
C LYS A 71 4.03 -1.25 10.19
N ARG A 72 4.28 -0.58 9.05
CA ARG A 72 3.21 -0.18 8.12
C ARG A 72 2.43 -1.38 7.59
N ARG A 73 3.13 -2.43 7.14
CA ARG A 73 2.49 -3.69 6.71
C ARG A 73 1.65 -4.30 7.83
N GLN A 74 2.21 -4.42 9.03
CA GLN A 74 1.51 -4.93 10.21
C GLN A 74 0.28 -4.09 10.58
N ASN A 75 0.33 -2.77 10.39
CA ASN A 75 -0.78 -1.88 10.67
C ASN A 75 -1.96 -2.09 9.70
N PHE A 76 -1.70 -2.25 8.40
CA PHE A 76 -2.74 -2.64 7.43
C PHE A 76 -3.35 -4.00 7.80
N MET A 77 -2.52 -4.99 8.12
CA MET A 77 -2.97 -6.31 8.56
C MET A 77 -3.84 -6.19 9.81
N LYS A 78 -3.42 -5.41 10.80
CA LYS A 78 -4.16 -5.22 12.07
C LYS A 78 -5.56 -4.63 11.84
N ILE A 79 -5.70 -3.68 10.92
CA ILE A 79 -7.01 -3.13 10.57
C ILE A 79 -7.92 -4.24 10.04
N LEU A 80 -7.44 -5.03 9.07
CA LEU A 80 -8.23 -6.12 8.49
C LEU A 80 -8.54 -7.21 9.53
N SER A 81 -7.55 -7.65 10.31
CA SER A 81 -7.72 -8.67 11.34
C SER A 81 -8.74 -8.28 12.40
N ASN A 82 -8.75 -7.00 12.82
CA ASN A 82 -9.73 -6.51 13.80
C ASN A 82 -11.17 -6.58 13.25
N VAL A 83 -11.38 -6.17 11.99
CA VAL A 83 -12.69 -6.26 11.33
C VAL A 83 -13.11 -7.72 11.15
N ILE A 84 -12.20 -8.59 10.71
CA ILE A 84 -12.49 -10.01 10.47
C ILE A 84 -12.83 -10.75 11.77
N SER A 85 -12.12 -10.43 12.86
CA SER A 85 -12.29 -11.11 14.14
C SER A 85 -13.49 -10.63 14.94
N HIS A 86 -13.92 -9.38 14.71
CA HIS A 86 -15.02 -8.73 15.42
C HIS A 86 -15.97 -8.02 14.44
N PRO A 87 -16.62 -8.76 13.52
CA PRO A 87 -17.40 -8.18 12.43
C PRO A 87 -18.61 -7.37 12.90
N GLU A 88 -19.12 -7.63 14.11
CA GLU A 88 -20.22 -6.90 14.74
C GLU A 88 -19.80 -5.55 15.35
N ASN A 89 -18.50 -5.33 15.57
CA ASN A 89 -18.02 -4.13 16.24
C ASN A 89 -17.82 -2.97 15.27
N ASP A 90 -18.74 -2.00 15.33
CA ASP A 90 -18.72 -0.79 14.51
C ASP A 90 -17.45 0.06 14.64
N VAL A 91 -16.75 -0.01 15.78
CA VAL A 91 -15.55 0.80 16.01
C VAL A 91 -14.43 0.41 15.06
N TYR A 92 -14.26 -0.88 14.78
CA TYR A 92 -13.21 -1.35 13.85
C TYR A 92 -13.54 -1.08 12.38
N ARG A 93 -14.82 -0.82 12.08
CA ARG A 93 -15.30 -0.49 10.74
C ARG A 93 -15.17 1.00 10.41
N ARG A 94 -14.70 1.84 11.33
CA ARG A 94 -14.61 3.30 11.15
C ARG A 94 -13.20 3.79 11.43
N LEU A 95 -12.52 4.25 10.39
CA LEU A 95 -11.17 4.82 10.49
C LEU A 95 -11.27 6.33 10.32
N ARG A 96 -10.87 7.08 11.34
CA ARG A 96 -10.82 8.54 11.30
C ARG A 96 -9.57 8.99 10.54
N VAL A 97 -9.72 9.71 9.43
CA VAL A 97 -8.59 10.08 8.56
C VAL A 97 -7.59 11.00 9.27
N SER A 98 -8.09 11.88 10.15
CA SER A 98 -7.25 12.78 10.97
C SER A 98 -6.49 12.07 12.10
N ASN A 99 -6.76 10.78 12.35
CA ASN A 99 -5.97 10.01 13.31
C ASN A 99 -4.56 9.81 12.75
N ARG A 100 -3.51 10.16 13.52
CA ARG A 100 -2.11 10.06 13.09
C ARG A 100 -1.72 8.70 12.51
N PHE A 101 -2.21 7.61 13.11
CA PHE A 101 -1.96 6.26 12.62
C PHE A 101 -2.62 6.02 11.26
N VAL A 102 -3.87 6.46 11.06
CA VAL A 102 -4.57 6.32 9.77
C VAL A 102 -3.93 7.22 8.72
N ALA A 103 -3.61 8.47 9.07
CA ALA A 103 -2.94 9.41 8.18
C ALA A 103 -1.58 8.90 7.69
N ASP A 104 -0.78 8.27 8.57
CA ASP A 104 0.49 7.66 8.18
C ASP A 104 0.31 6.53 7.15
N LEU A 105 -0.71 5.69 7.33
CA LEU A 105 -1.02 4.63 6.36
C LEU A 105 -1.50 5.19 5.03
N LEU A 106 -2.35 6.22 5.06
CA LEU A 106 -2.86 6.86 3.84
C LEU A 106 -1.80 7.65 3.07
N ALA A 107 -0.67 7.97 3.69
CA ALA A 107 0.49 8.54 3.00
C ALA A 107 1.22 7.51 2.10
N VAL A 108 0.97 6.21 2.28
CA VAL A 108 1.52 5.16 1.42
C VAL A 108 0.77 5.17 0.08
N LYS A 109 1.53 5.15 -1.03
CA LYS A 109 0.95 5.07 -2.38
C LYS A 109 0.01 3.86 -2.48
N TYR A 110 -1.14 4.04 -3.12
CA TYR A 110 -2.21 3.03 -3.28
C TYR A 110 -2.96 2.62 -1.99
N ALA A 111 -2.69 3.25 -0.84
CA ALA A 111 -3.40 2.93 0.40
C ALA A 111 -4.90 3.23 0.31
N GLU A 112 -5.28 4.37 -0.28
CA GLU A 112 -6.69 4.72 -0.49
C GLU A 112 -7.40 3.71 -1.42
N ASP A 113 -6.75 3.34 -2.52
CA ASP A 113 -7.27 2.35 -3.45
C ASP A 113 -7.42 0.98 -2.78
N PHE A 114 -6.45 0.58 -1.95
CA PHE A 114 -6.49 -0.64 -1.17
C PHE A 114 -7.71 -0.66 -0.23
N PHE A 115 -7.90 0.40 0.56
CA PHE A 115 -9.07 0.48 1.45
C PHE A 115 -10.38 0.44 0.65
N LYS A 116 -10.43 1.09 -0.52
CA LYS A 116 -11.59 1.05 -1.40
C LYS A 116 -11.89 -0.36 -1.92
N VAL A 117 -10.89 -1.12 -2.37
CA VAL A 117 -11.10 -2.52 -2.83
C VAL A 117 -11.39 -3.47 -1.67
N CYS A 118 -11.00 -3.12 -0.44
CA CYS A 118 -11.46 -3.79 0.79
C CYS A 118 -12.92 -3.43 1.15
N GLY A 119 -13.55 -2.48 0.46
CA GLY A 119 -14.95 -2.09 0.66
C GLY A 119 -15.15 -0.88 1.57
N PHE A 120 -14.08 -0.20 2.01
CA PHE A 120 -14.21 1.06 2.75
C PHE A 120 -14.66 2.19 1.82
N VAL A 121 -15.50 3.07 2.35
CA VAL A 121 -16.03 4.25 1.66
C VAL A 121 -15.61 5.50 2.42
N ARG A 122 -14.96 6.44 1.72
CA ARG A 122 -14.63 7.75 2.30
C ARG A 122 -15.91 8.58 2.46
N THR A 123 -16.15 9.04 3.68
CA THR A 123 -17.35 9.80 4.07
C THR A 123 -16.94 10.99 4.93
N SER A 124 -17.37 12.19 4.55
CA SER A 124 -17.19 13.40 5.36
C SER A 124 -18.42 13.59 6.27
N LEU A 125 -18.21 13.66 7.58
CA LEU A 125 -19.27 13.86 8.57
C LEU A 125 -19.13 15.23 9.23
N PRO A 126 -20.24 15.92 9.57
CA PRO A 126 -20.17 17.18 10.31
C PRO A 126 -19.53 16.95 11.68
N LEU A 127 -18.55 17.77 12.06
CA LEU A 127 -18.10 17.78 13.45
C LEU A 127 -19.26 18.24 14.31
N ALA A 128 -19.72 17.36 15.21
CA ALA A 128 -20.61 17.76 16.27
C ALA A 128 -19.87 18.83 17.08
N GLN A 129 -20.24 20.10 16.89
CA GLN A 129 -19.83 21.17 17.78
C GLN A 129 -20.28 20.73 19.18
N LYS A 130 -19.33 20.39 20.05
CA LYS A 130 -19.63 20.38 21.48
C LYS A 130 -20.25 21.74 21.78
N PRO A 131 -21.41 21.82 22.47
CA PRO A 131 -21.92 23.11 22.91
C PRO A 131 -20.81 23.74 23.74
N SER A 132 -20.20 24.78 23.20
CA SER A 132 -19.23 25.57 23.93
C SER A 132 -20.03 26.25 25.02
N ASN A 133 -19.92 25.75 26.26
CA ASN A 133 -20.31 26.51 27.44
C ASN A 133 -19.33 27.67 27.54
N VAL A 134 -19.58 28.73 26.76
CA VAL A 134 -18.97 30.04 26.97
C VAL A 134 -20.06 30.88 27.61
N GLU A 135 -19.97 30.91 28.94
CA GLU A 135 -20.67 31.83 29.80
C GLU A 135 -20.22 33.26 29.45
N THR A 136 -21.14 33.98 28.81
CA THR A 136 -21.36 35.44 28.82
C THR A 136 -20.16 36.38 29.03
N ALA A 137 -19.78 37.09 27.97
CA ALA A 137 -19.28 38.48 28.06
C ALA A 137 -19.77 39.29 26.83
N PRO A 138 -20.08 40.60 26.96
CA PRO A 138 -20.87 41.36 25.97
C PRO A 138 -20.06 41.80 24.73
N PRO A 139 -20.73 42.25 23.66
CA PRO A 139 -20.16 42.34 22.31
C PRO A 139 -19.54 43.70 22.03
N GLU A 140 -18.34 43.72 21.45
CA GLU A 140 -17.83 44.88 20.70
C GLU A 140 -17.23 44.39 19.36
N THR A 141 -17.96 44.71 18.29
CA THR A 141 -17.55 44.99 16.90
C THR A 141 -16.24 44.38 16.36
N ASP A 142 -16.35 43.51 15.34
CA ASP A 142 -15.70 43.80 14.04
C ASP A 142 -16.29 42.93 12.90
N GLU A 143 -16.24 43.50 11.70
CA GLU A 143 -16.96 43.11 10.50
C GLU A 143 -16.38 41.88 9.77
N GLY A 144 -17.25 41.18 9.01
CA GLY A 144 -16.81 40.30 7.93
C GLY A 144 -16.84 38.79 8.20
N SER A 145 -17.92 38.23 8.75
CA SER A 145 -18.14 36.78 8.70
C SER A 145 -18.89 36.39 7.43
N GLY A 146 -18.15 35.95 6.40
CA GLY A 146 -18.69 35.05 5.38
C GLY A 146 -19.27 33.79 6.05
N PRO A 147 -20.12 33.01 5.36
CA PRO A 147 -20.74 31.83 5.96
C PRO A 147 -19.64 30.89 6.47
N VAL A 148 -19.63 30.65 7.78
CA VAL A 148 -18.73 29.68 8.41
C VAL A 148 -19.07 28.32 7.80
N GLU A 149 -18.22 27.82 6.91
CA GLU A 149 -18.37 26.46 6.38
C GLU A 149 -18.41 25.47 7.56
N PRO A 150 -19.37 24.54 7.59
CA PRO A 150 -19.43 23.56 8.66
C PRO A 150 -18.13 22.76 8.64
N VAL A 151 -17.39 22.76 9.75
CA VAL A 151 -16.17 21.98 9.85
C VAL A 151 -16.56 20.50 9.73
N THR A 152 -16.14 19.85 8.64
CA THR A 152 -16.38 18.43 8.36
C THR A 152 -15.14 17.60 8.66
N GLU A 153 -15.33 16.36 9.08
CA GLU A 153 -14.26 15.40 9.33
C GLU A 153 -14.40 14.16 8.46
N ASP A 154 -13.30 13.73 7.85
CA ASP A 154 -13.26 12.57 6.96
C ASP A 154 -13.05 11.25 7.71
N PHE A 155 -13.81 10.25 7.30
CA PHE A 155 -13.71 8.87 7.77
C PHE A 155 -13.65 7.90 6.58
N LEU A 156 -12.93 6.80 6.74
CA LEU A 156 -13.12 5.60 5.94
C LEU A 156 -14.04 4.67 6.72
N ILE A 157 -15.20 4.38 6.14
CA ILE A 157 -16.24 3.56 6.78
C ILE A 157 -16.44 2.29 5.96
N LEU A 158 -16.29 1.14 6.61
CA LEU A 158 -16.67 -0.14 6.06
C LEU A 158 -18.14 -0.42 6.42
N PRO A 159 -19.04 -0.55 5.44
CA PRO A 159 -20.42 -0.97 5.70
C PRO A 159 -20.46 -2.34 6.39
N ALA A 160 -21.62 -2.68 6.98
CA ALA A 160 -21.78 -3.99 7.61
C ALA A 160 -21.44 -5.12 6.61
N SER A 161 -20.39 -5.89 6.94
CA SER A 161 -19.82 -6.86 6.02
C SER A 161 -20.67 -8.11 5.95
N SER A 162 -21.00 -8.55 4.73
CA SER A 162 -21.57 -9.87 4.47
C SER A 162 -20.51 -10.96 4.69
N MET A 163 -20.93 -12.23 4.74
CA MET A 163 -20.00 -13.36 4.79
C MET A 163 -19.02 -13.37 3.61
N GLU A 164 -19.48 -13.00 2.42
CA GLU A 164 -18.64 -12.83 1.22
C GLU A 164 -17.61 -11.71 1.41
N GLY A 165 -18.03 -10.57 1.97
CA GLY A 165 -17.12 -9.47 2.31
C GLY A 165 -16.04 -9.88 3.31
N LEU A 166 -16.36 -10.73 4.30
CA LEU A 166 -15.35 -11.23 5.23
C LEU A 166 -14.37 -12.22 4.57
N THR A 167 -14.85 -13.09 3.69
CA THR A 167 -13.99 -13.99 2.91
C THR A 167 -13.04 -13.19 2.01
N HIS A 168 -13.56 -12.13 1.39
CA HIS A 168 -12.77 -11.19 0.61
C HIS A 168 -11.65 -10.54 1.44
N LEU A 169 -11.99 -9.96 2.59
CA LEU A 169 -11.00 -9.37 3.49
C LEU A 169 -9.94 -10.36 3.97
N LYS A 170 -10.31 -11.63 4.19
CA LYS A 170 -9.36 -12.70 4.54
C LYS A 170 -8.36 -12.98 3.41
N SER A 171 -8.81 -13.01 2.16
CA SER A 171 -7.91 -13.17 1.01
C SER A 171 -6.90 -12.02 0.90
N MET A 172 -7.38 -10.79 1.12
CA MET A 172 -6.52 -9.59 1.12
C MET A 172 -5.50 -9.61 2.27
N LEU A 173 -5.93 -10.06 3.45
CA LEU A 173 -5.06 -10.25 4.60
C LEU A 173 -4.00 -11.33 4.33
N GLU A 174 -4.39 -12.46 3.74
CA GLU A 174 -3.47 -13.55 3.39
C GLU A 174 -2.39 -13.11 2.41
N LEU A 175 -2.74 -12.28 1.40
CA LEU A 175 -1.75 -11.67 0.51
C LEU A 175 -0.79 -10.75 1.29
N LEU A 176 -1.33 -9.89 2.17
CA LEU A 176 -0.50 -9.06 3.04
C LEU A 176 0.36 -9.87 4.02
N GLU A 177 0.02 -11.11 4.34
CA GLU A 177 0.83 -11.97 5.21
C GLU A 177 1.92 -12.72 4.44
N THR A 178 1.58 -13.26 3.27
CA THR A 178 2.39 -14.27 2.59
C THR A 178 3.22 -13.72 1.43
N ALA A 179 2.82 -12.59 0.85
CA ALA A 179 3.50 -12.05 -0.32
C ALA A 179 4.93 -11.59 0.01
N GLN A 180 5.88 -11.98 -0.83
CA GLN A 180 7.25 -11.47 -0.77
C GLN A 180 7.33 -10.06 -1.36
N PRO A 181 8.37 -9.28 -1.02
CA PRO A 181 8.64 -8.00 -1.67
C PRO A 181 8.69 -8.13 -3.20
N ILE A 182 7.89 -7.33 -3.89
CA ILE A 182 7.86 -7.29 -5.37
C ILE A 182 8.83 -6.21 -5.82
N VAL A 183 10.04 -6.60 -6.22
CA VAL A 183 11.13 -5.69 -6.65
C VAL A 183 11.90 -6.26 -7.83
N PRO A 184 12.54 -5.41 -8.68
CA PRO A 184 13.40 -5.90 -9.75
C PRO A 184 14.50 -6.86 -9.25
N LEU A 185 14.61 -8.02 -9.90
CA LEU A 185 15.60 -9.05 -9.57
C LEU A 185 16.82 -8.93 -10.48
N VAL A 186 18.01 -9.24 -9.96
CA VAL A 186 19.23 -9.22 -10.78
C VAL A 186 19.18 -10.33 -11.82
N PHE A 187 19.27 -9.97 -13.10
CA PHE A 187 19.36 -10.94 -14.19
C PHE A 187 20.78 -11.51 -14.23
N ARG A 188 20.92 -12.81 -13.92
CA ARG A 188 22.23 -13.50 -13.81
C ARG A 188 22.58 -14.40 -14.98
N ASP A 189 21.84 -14.30 -16.08
CA ASP A 189 21.97 -15.18 -17.25
C ASP A 189 23.16 -14.80 -18.17
N THR A 190 24.32 -14.57 -17.57
CA THR A 190 25.59 -14.71 -18.27
C THR A 190 25.79 -16.19 -18.61
N THR A 191 25.32 -16.60 -19.78
CA THR A 191 25.74 -17.85 -20.40
C THR A 191 27.23 -17.71 -20.73
N VAL A 192 28.12 -18.37 -19.96
CA VAL A 192 29.51 -18.53 -20.37
C VAL A 192 29.48 -19.45 -21.58
N LEU A 193 29.54 -18.87 -22.78
CA LEU A 193 29.83 -19.65 -23.98
C LEU A 193 31.24 -20.21 -23.81
N GLN A 194 31.34 -21.46 -23.35
CA GLN A 194 32.56 -22.22 -23.49
C GLN A 194 32.75 -22.40 -24.99
N VAL A 195 33.53 -21.50 -25.61
CA VAL A 195 34.00 -21.67 -26.98
C VAL A 195 34.76 -22.98 -26.96
N GLY A 196 34.07 -24.05 -27.37
CA GLY A 196 34.64 -25.38 -27.51
C GLY A 196 35.84 -25.21 -28.42
N ILE A 197 37.03 -25.27 -27.81
CA ILE A 197 38.28 -25.29 -28.53
C ILE A 197 38.17 -26.49 -29.45
N LEU A 198 37.99 -26.22 -30.75
CA LEU A 198 38.16 -27.17 -31.84
C LEU A 198 39.65 -27.55 -31.89
N LYS A 199 40.09 -28.29 -30.87
CA LYS A 199 41.39 -28.96 -30.85
C LYS A 199 41.20 -30.24 -31.65
N ARG A 200 41.62 -30.13 -32.92
CA ARG A 200 42.00 -31.21 -33.82
C ARG A 200 42.51 -32.43 -33.06
N SER A 201 42.10 -33.62 -33.51
CA SER A 201 42.99 -34.79 -33.45
C SER A 201 42.97 -35.54 -34.79
N PRO A 202 44.12 -35.70 -35.45
CA PRO A 202 44.32 -36.54 -36.63
C PRO A 202 44.96 -37.88 -36.22
N TYR A 203 44.30 -39.03 -36.45
CA TYR A 203 44.89 -40.38 -36.39
C TYR A 203 44.03 -41.29 -37.31
N ILE A 204 44.35 -41.55 -38.59
CA ILE A 204 45.38 -42.40 -39.26
C ILE A 204 45.11 -43.93 -39.19
N PHE A 205 45.38 -44.60 -40.33
CA PHE A 205 45.59 -46.04 -40.64
C PHE A 205 44.32 -46.77 -41.15
N ILE A 206 44.29 -47.44 -42.33
CA ILE A 206 45.29 -48.10 -43.19
C ILE A 206 44.96 -47.78 -44.66
#